data_AF-A0A8J7KR69-F1
#
_entry.id   AF-A0A8J7KR69-F1
#
_cell.length_a   1.000
_cell.length_b   1.000
_cell.length_c   1.000
_cell.angle_alpha   90.00
_cell.angle_beta   90.00
_cell.angle_gamma   90.00
#
_symmetry.space_group_name_H-M   'P 1'
#
loop_
_entity.id
_entity.type
_entity.pdbx_description
1 polymer ?
#
loop_
_entity_poly.entity_id
_entity_poly.type
_entity_poly.pdbx_seq_one_letter_code
_entity_poly.pdbx_strand_id
1 'polypeptide(L)'
;MTNWQSTVLGQEHDLTKFDCGNALLTTWLHRDALRSQAAGAARTFVWTDGDDPAVVAFYSLAPTRIMRDEVTGGLAGGYSQIPGYLIARLALDRSLHGQGLGSELLFDAIGSIVRAAETGGGRLIVVDAIDDAAFEFYRHHNFKAVDGGVARRLYMKIATARKEMRISSLDMVRDPETGLVATTIRRPDGSVSPLVIDPQEAKALGEAFLNRAAQAVPGARVSFDDIILEVLGRDPRHD
;
A
#
# COMPACT_ATOMS: atom_id res chain seq x y z
N MET A 1 -6.75 14.62 12.76
CA MET A 1 -6.71 13.36 12.00
C MET A 1 -6.52 13.77 10.57
N THR A 2 -5.36 13.52 9.99
CA THR A 2 -5.06 13.91 8.60
C THR A 2 -5.82 12.99 7.66
N ASN A 3 -6.57 13.56 6.72
CA ASN A 3 -7.42 12.81 5.79
C ASN A 3 -6.76 12.84 4.41
N TRP A 4 -5.68 12.08 4.26
CA TRP A 4 -4.92 12.03 3.02
C TRP A 4 -5.78 11.44 1.90
N GLN A 5 -5.99 12.22 0.84
CA GLN A 5 -6.66 11.75 -0.36
C GLN A 5 -5.63 11.29 -1.37
N SER A 6 -5.77 10.06 -1.88
CA SER A 6 -4.90 9.52 -2.93
C SER A 6 -5.59 9.57 -4.29
N THR A 7 -5.09 10.42 -5.17
CA THR A 7 -5.69 10.69 -6.49
C THR A 7 -4.62 10.61 -7.58
N VAL A 8 -5.06 10.44 -8.83
CA VAL A 8 -4.16 10.52 -9.99
C VAL A 8 -3.71 11.97 -10.17
N LEU A 9 -2.42 12.18 -10.41
CA LEU A 9 -1.87 13.52 -10.66
C LEU A 9 -2.54 14.18 -11.87
N GLY A 10 -3.20 15.29 -11.63
CA GLY A 10 -3.81 16.20 -12.62
C GLY A 10 -3.29 17.64 -12.53
N GLN A 11 -3.82 18.53 -13.36
CA GLN A 11 -3.41 19.95 -13.43
C GLN A 11 -3.87 20.77 -12.22
N GLU A 12 -4.88 20.28 -11.50
CA GLU A 12 -5.46 20.86 -10.30
C GLU A 12 -4.55 20.77 -9.06
N HIS A 13 -3.54 19.89 -9.09
CA HIS A 13 -2.64 19.68 -7.97
C HIS A 13 -1.52 20.73 -7.96
N ASP A 14 -1.27 21.33 -6.79
CA ASP A 14 -0.19 22.27 -6.57
C ASP A 14 1.09 21.52 -6.15
N LEU A 15 2.06 21.50 -7.06
CA LEU A 15 3.36 20.89 -6.82
C LEU A 15 4.38 21.88 -6.25
N THR A 16 4.12 23.20 -6.30
CA THR A 16 5.13 24.26 -6.20
C THR A 16 5.99 24.20 -4.93
N LYS A 17 5.42 23.71 -3.83
CA LYS A 17 6.09 23.62 -2.53
C LYS A 17 6.68 22.25 -2.21
N PHE A 18 6.41 21.23 -3.04
CA PHE A 18 6.89 19.87 -2.77
C PHE A 18 8.43 19.82 -2.80
N ASP A 19 9.02 19.37 -1.70
CA ASP A 19 10.43 19.03 -1.57
C ASP A 19 10.58 17.77 -0.70
N CYS A 20 10.99 16.66 -1.31
CA CYS A 20 11.24 15.41 -0.58
C CYS A 20 12.69 15.26 -0.07
N GLY A 21 13.52 16.30 -0.22
CA GLY A 21 14.94 16.29 0.15
C GLY A 21 15.84 15.56 -0.85
N ASN A 22 15.26 14.94 -1.88
CA ASN A 22 15.98 14.36 -3.01
C ASN A 22 15.70 15.19 -4.26
N ALA A 23 16.73 15.86 -4.78
CA ALA A 23 16.61 16.77 -5.92
C ALA A 23 16.14 16.07 -7.21
N LEU A 24 16.52 14.80 -7.42
CA LEU A 24 16.11 14.04 -8.60
C LEU A 24 14.60 13.72 -8.58
N LEU A 25 14.09 13.27 -7.43
CA LEU A 25 12.67 12.96 -7.27
C LEU A 25 11.81 14.23 -7.29
N THR A 26 12.25 15.27 -6.58
CA THR A 26 11.57 16.57 -6.55
C THR A 26 11.49 17.15 -7.96
N THR A 27 12.62 17.30 -8.65
CA THR A 27 12.65 17.88 -10.01
C THR A 27 11.79 17.09 -11.00
N TRP A 28 11.84 15.76 -10.91
CA TRP A 28 11.03 14.90 -11.78
C TRP A 28 9.53 15.11 -11.56
N LEU A 29 9.07 15.22 -10.31
CA LEU A 29 7.67 15.50 -10.01
C LEU A 29 7.23 16.82 -10.64
N HIS A 30 8.02 17.88 -10.43
CA HIS A 30 7.73 19.23 -10.93
C HIS A 30 7.71 19.33 -12.46
N ARG A 31 8.61 18.63 -13.16
CA ARG A 31 8.87 18.90 -14.60
C ARG A 31 8.45 17.79 -15.55
N ASP A 32 8.39 16.56 -15.06
CA ASP A 32 8.33 15.37 -15.91
C ASP A 32 7.13 14.46 -15.62
N ALA A 33 6.59 14.46 -14.40
CA ALA A 33 5.54 13.51 -14.00
C ALA A 33 4.29 13.56 -14.90
N LEU A 34 3.73 14.76 -15.15
CA LEU A 34 2.56 14.92 -16.02
C LEU A 34 2.85 14.52 -17.47
N ARG A 35 4.06 14.82 -17.97
CA ARG A 35 4.49 14.45 -19.33
C ARG A 35 4.67 12.94 -19.48
N SER A 36 5.32 12.32 -18.49
CA SER A 36 5.48 10.87 -18.40
C SER A 36 4.12 10.16 -18.38
N GLN A 37 3.15 10.74 -17.68
CA GLN A 37 1.77 10.24 -17.63
C GLN A 37 1.03 10.41 -18.96
N ALA A 38 1.12 11.58 -19.59
CA ALA A 38 0.51 11.82 -20.90
C ALA A 38 1.08 10.90 -21.98
N ALA A 39 2.37 10.58 -21.91
CA ALA A 39 3.04 9.65 -22.82
C ALA A 39 2.74 8.16 -22.51
N GLY A 40 2.01 7.85 -21.43
CA GLY A 40 1.73 6.49 -21.01
C GLY A 40 2.92 5.74 -20.41
N ALA A 41 4.03 6.42 -20.09
CA ALA A 41 5.23 5.81 -19.56
C ALA A 41 5.11 5.43 -18.07
N ALA A 42 4.36 6.21 -17.29
CA ALA A 42 4.04 5.91 -15.90
C ALA A 42 2.73 6.57 -15.47
N ARG A 43 1.98 5.97 -14.56
CA ARG A 43 0.83 6.61 -13.89
C ARG A 43 1.29 7.16 -12.54
N THR A 44 1.03 8.43 -12.26
CA THR A 44 1.47 9.08 -11.01
C THR A 44 0.27 9.37 -10.13
N PHE A 45 0.40 9.05 -8.84
CA PHE A 45 -0.59 9.32 -7.81
C PHE A 45 0.03 10.26 -6.77
N VAL A 46 -0.80 11.10 -6.17
CA VAL A 46 -0.38 12.10 -5.18
C VAL A 46 -1.28 12.07 -3.96
N TRP A 47 -0.74 12.51 -2.83
CA TRP A 47 -1.53 12.79 -1.63
C TRP A 47 -1.73 14.29 -1.42
N THR A 48 -2.96 14.64 -1.05
CA THR A 48 -3.41 15.96 -0.61
C THR A 48 -4.15 15.87 0.72
N ASP A 49 -4.22 16.95 1.49
CA ASP A 49 -5.02 17.00 2.73
C ASP A 49 -6.40 17.59 2.47
N GLY A 50 -7.43 16.75 2.43
CA GLY A 50 -8.78 17.21 2.12
C GLY A 50 -8.87 17.91 0.77
N ASP A 51 -9.37 19.16 0.77
CA ASP A 51 -9.53 19.98 -0.44
C ASP A 51 -8.30 20.86 -0.76
N ASP A 52 -7.21 20.78 0.03
CA ASP A 52 -5.97 21.52 -0.26
C ASP A 52 -5.27 20.88 -1.47
N PRO A 53 -5.06 21.62 -2.59
CA PRO A 53 -4.39 21.06 -3.77
C PRO A 53 -2.90 20.79 -3.55
N ALA A 54 -2.30 21.25 -2.45
CA ALA A 54 -0.88 21.08 -2.16
C ALA A 54 -0.50 19.60 -2.02
N VAL A 55 0.39 19.15 -2.90
CA VAL A 55 0.90 17.79 -2.89
C VAL A 55 1.93 17.61 -1.78
N VAL A 56 1.73 16.58 -0.95
CA VAL A 56 2.63 16.24 0.17
C VAL A 56 3.29 14.87 0.02
N ALA A 57 2.85 14.07 -0.94
CA ALA A 57 3.42 12.76 -1.25
C ALA A 57 3.15 12.39 -2.69
N PHE A 58 3.97 11.52 -3.28
CA PHE A 58 3.65 10.91 -4.55
C PHE A 58 4.28 9.53 -4.73
N TYR A 59 3.67 8.74 -5.61
CA TYR A 59 4.29 7.56 -6.19
C TYR A 59 3.96 7.45 -7.68
N SER A 60 4.82 6.77 -8.43
CA SER A 60 4.58 6.52 -9.86
C SER A 60 4.74 5.04 -10.20
N LEU A 61 3.79 4.52 -10.97
CA LEU A 61 3.70 3.12 -11.37
C LEU A 61 3.96 2.95 -12.86
N ALA A 62 4.75 1.96 -13.25
CA ALA A 62 5.03 1.65 -14.64
C ALA A 62 5.00 0.13 -14.90
N PRO A 63 4.69 -0.33 -16.13
CA PRO A 63 4.87 -1.73 -16.49
C PRO A 63 6.35 -2.12 -16.45
N THR A 64 6.66 -3.35 -16.06
CA THR A 64 8.04 -3.84 -16.05
C THR A 64 8.11 -5.34 -16.20
N ARG A 65 9.34 -5.85 -16.30
CA ARG A 65 9.66 -7.27 -16.28
C ARG A 65 10.92 -7.53 -15.45
N ILE A 66 11.02 -8.77 -14.98
CA ILE A 66 12.26 -9.35 -14.45
C ILE A 66 12.58 -10.58 -15.28
N MET A 67 13.84 -10.71 -15.69
CA MET A 67 14.33 -11.87 -16.42
C MET A 67 14.49 -13.05 -15.47
N ARG A 68 14.34 -14.27 -16.01
CA ARG A 68 14.39 -15.49 -15.20
C ARG A 68 15.73 -15.68 -14.47
N ASP A 69 16.83 -15.33 -15.12
CA ASP A 69 18.19 -15.42 -14.59
C ASP A 69 18.47 -14.42 -13.48
N GLU A 70 17.63 -13.40 -13.32
CA GLU A 70 17.70 -12.41 -12.26
C GLU A 70 17.02 -12.87 -10.95
N VAL A 71 16.39 -14.06 -10.90
CA VAL A 71 15.64 -14.51 -9.72
C VAL A 71 15.97 -15.94 -9.32
N THR A 72 16.14 -16.19 -8.03
CA THR A 72 16.38 -17.53 -7.52
C THR A 72 15.10 -18.40 -7.47
N GLY A 73 15.28 -19.67 -7.84
CA GLY A 73 14.30 -20.74 -7.62
C GLY A 73 13.09 -20.76 -8.57
N GLY A 74 12.04 -21.48 -8.18
CA GLY A 74 10.82 -21.73 -8.98
C GLY A 74 9.92 -20.50 -9.21
N LEU A 75 10.38 -19.28 -8.91
CA LEU A 75 9.61 -18.05 -9.10
C LEU A 75 9.19 -17.86 -10.55
N ALA A 76 10.10 -18.17 -11.47
CA ALA A 76 9.88 -18.04 -12.90
C ALA A 76 8.81 -19.00 -13.42
N GLY A 77 8.54 -20.14 -12.76
CA GLY A 77 7.44 -21.04 -13.15
C GLY A 77 7.40 -21.42 -14.64
N GLY A 78 8.55 -21.43 -15.33
CA GLY A 78 8.66 -21.66 -16.77
C GLY A 78 8.75 -20.41 -17.66
N TYR A 79 8.46 -19.22 -17.15
CA TYR A 79 8.58 -17.95 -17.90
C TYR A 79 10.04 -17.53 -18.08
N SER A 80 10.41 -17.08 -19.28
CA SER A 80 11.70 -16.41 -19.54
C SER A 80 11.71 -14.96 -19.04
N GLN A 81 10.53 -14.31 -19.08
CA GLN A 81 10.30 -12.97 -18.58
C GLN A 81 9.09 -12.97 -17.66
N ILE A 82 9.26 -12.48 -16.45
CA ILE A 82 8.21 -12.43 -15.43
C ILE A 82 7.58 -11.04 -15.46
N PRO A 83 6.28 -10.90 -15.81
CA PRO A 83 5.62 -9.60 -15.88
C PRO A 83 5.38 -9.01 -14.48
N GLY A 84 5.50 -7.70 -14.36
CA GLY A 84 5.23 -6.99 -13.12
C GLY A 84 4.96 -5.51 -13.29
N TYR A 85 4.80 -4.84 -12.17
CA TYR A 85 4.63 -3.40 -12.06
C TYR A 85 5.77 -2.82 -11.24
N LEU A 86 6.39 -1.75 -11.74
CA LEU A 86 7.46 -1.01 -11.09
C LEU A 86 6.86 0.13 -10.27
N ILE A 87 7.19 0.19 -8.99
CA ILE A 87 7.14 1.43 -8.21
C ILE A 87 8.37 2.22 -8.62
N ALA A 88 8.21 3.07 -9.65
CA ALA A 88 9.32 3.75 -10.28
C ALA A 88 9.86 4.88 -9.38
N ARG A 89 8.97 5.50 -8.59
CA ARG A 89 9.27 6.57 -7.65
C ARG A 89 8.28 6.52 -6.50
N LEU A 90 8.74 6.87 -5.31
CA LEU A 90 7.96 6.97 -4.09
C LEU A 90 8.64 8.01 -3.20
N ALA A 91 7.91 9.05 -2.79
CA ALA A 91 8.47 10.10 -1.95
C ALA A 91 7.40 10.83 -1.14
N LEU A 92 7.79 11.22 0.07
CA LEU A 92 7.07 12.15 0.93
C LEU A 92 7.77 13.50 0.93
N ASP A 93 6.99 14.57 1.00
CA ASP A 93 7.50 15.88 1.35
C ASP A 93 8.25 15.83 2.70
N ARG A 94 9.30 16.61 2.84
CA ARG A 94 10.14 16.64 4.05
C ARG A 94 9.36 16.94 5.31
N SER A 95 8.27 17.71 5.22
CA SER A 95 7.39 17.99 6.36
C SER A 95 6.76 16.74 6.97
N LEU A 96 6.66 15.64 6.21
CA LEU A 96 6.04 14.37 6.62
C LEU A 96 7.06 13.30 7.05
N HIS A 97 8.36 13.58 6.98
CA HIS A 97 9.39 12.60 7.33
C HIS A 97 9.37 12.28 8.83
N GLY A 98 9.70 11.02 9.18
CA GLY A 98 9.76 10.56 10.58
C GLY A 98 8.40 10.24 11.22
N GLN A 99 7.29 10.37 10.49
CA GLN A 99 5.93 10.15 11.02
C GLN A 99 5.36 8.75 10.69
N GLY A 100 6.15 7.86 10.10
CA GLY A 100 5.69 6.53 9.69
C GLY A 100 4.90 6.49 8.37
N LEU A 101 4.58 7.66 7.80
CA LEU A 101 3.78 7.80 6.57
C LEU A 101 4.41 7.17 5.32
N GLY A 102 5.71 6.85 5.34
CA GLY A 102 6.39 6.22 4.20
C GLY A 102 5.85 4.81 3.93
N SER A 103 5.55 4.07 4.99
CA SER A 103 4.91 2.76 4.91
C SER A 103 3.48 2.86 4.39
N GLU A 104 2.71 3.86 4.85
CA GLU A 104 1.35 4.11 4.37
C GLU A 104 1.33 4.44 2.86
N LEU A 105 2.24 5.29 2.40
CA LEU A 105 2.40 5.61 0.97
C LEU A 105 2.79 4.37 0.14
N LEU A 106 3.64 3.50 0.69
CA LEU A 106 3.99 2.24 0.05
C LEU A 106 2.79 1.30 -0.05
N PHE A 107 1.99 1.18 1.01
CA PHE A 107 0.77 0.36 0.98
C PHE A 107 -0.26 0.91 0.01
N ASP A 108 -0.40 2.22 -0.12
CA ASP A 108 -1.26 2.81 -1.15
C ASP A 108 -0.76 2.44 -2.57
N ALA A 109 0.54 2.59 -2.83
CA ALA A 109 1.13 2.20 -4.11
C ALA A 109 0.92 0.71 -4.43
N ILE A 110 1.15 -0.17 -3.46
CA ILE A 110 0.92 -1.61 -3.62
C ILE A 110 -0.58 -1.88 -3.89
N GLY A 111 -1.50 -1.15 -3.26
CA GLY A 111 -2.94 -1.34 -3.41
C GLY A 111 -3.40 -0.98 -4.81
N SER A 112 -2.86 0.12 -5.35
CA SER A 112 -3.04 0.51 -6.75
C SER A 112 -2.51 -0.54 -7.72
N ILE A 113 -1.35 -1.16 -7.44
CA ILE A 113 -0.81 -2.25 -8.26
C ILE A 113 -1.68 -3.52 -8.18
N VAL A 114 -2.15 -3.90 -6.99
CA VAL A 114 -3.01 -5.07 -6.82
C VAL A 114 -4.29 -4.93 -7.63
N ARG A 115 -4.96 -3.77 -7.56
CA ARG A 115 -6.13 -3.44 -8.40
C ARG A 115 -5.80 -3.51 -9.88
N ALA A 116 -4.67 -2.91 -10.31
CA ALA A 116 -4.26 -2.97 -11.72
C ALA A 116 -4.03 -4.41 -12.20
N ALA A 117 -3.45 -5.27 -11.37
CA ALA A 117 -3.15 -6.66 -11.69
C ALA A 117 -4.39 -7.57 -11.71
N GLU A 118 -5.52 -7.16 -11.13
CA GLU A 118 -6.80 -7.89 -11.25
C GLU A 118 -7.35 -7.84 -12.68
N THR A 119 -7.16 -6.70 -13.36
CA THR A 119 -7.62 -6.52 -14.74
C THR A 119 -6.51 -6.80 -15.76
N GLY A 120 -5.32 -6.24 -15.55
CA GLY A 120 -4.22 -6.27 -16.51
C GLY A 120 -3.28 -7.47 -16.39
N GLY A 121 -3.44 -8.28 -15.34
CA GLY A 121 -2.49 -9.33 -14.98
C GLY A 121 -1.14 -8.77 -14.51
N GLY A 122 -0.37 -9.62 -13.83
CA GLY A 122 0.93 -9.24 -13.28
C GLY A 122 1.33 -10.22 -12.19
N ARG A 123 2.63 -10.50 -12.09
CA ARG A 123 3.14 -11.48 -11.11
C ARG A 123 3.94 -10.82 -10.01
N LEU A 124 4.65 -9.75 -10.33
CA LEU A 124 5.58 -9.08 -9.43
C LEU A 124 5.26 -7.60 -9.26
N ILE A 125 5.56 -7.10 -8.07
CA ILE A 125 5.81 -5.69 -7.77
C ILE A 125 7.32 -5.54 -7.71
N VAL A 126 7.85 -4.53 -8.37
CA VAL A 126 9.30 -4.32 -8.52
C VAL A 126 9.65 -2.91 -8.06
N VAL A 127 10.84 -2.74 -7.50
CA VAL A 127 11.41 -1.43 -7.17
C VAL A 127 12.87 -1.43 -7.59
N ASP A 128 13.38 -0.28 -8.01
CA ASP A 128 14.81 0.00 -8.12
C ASP A 128 15.16 1.03 -7.04
N ALA A 129 15.74 0.60 -5.93
CA ALA A 129 15.99 1.48 -4.80
C ALA A 129 17.12 2.48 -5.12
N ILE A 130 16.86 3.76 -4.86
CA ILE A 130 17.75 4.87 -5.20
C ILE A 130 19.05 4.88 -4.38
N ASP A 131 18.99 4.36 -3.15
CA ASP A 131 20.11 4.26 -2.21
C ASP A 131 19.92 3.06 -1.26
N ASP A 132 20.89 2.86 -0.36
CA ASP A 132 20.88 1.74 0.59
C ASP A 132 19.78 1.88 1.66
N ALA A 133 19.41 3.11 2.03
CA ALA A 133 18.33 3.36 2.97
C ALA A 133 16.97 2.95 2.39
N ALA A 134 16.71 3.30 1.12
CA ALA A 134 15.54 2.85 0.38
C ALA A 134 15.56 1.33 0.18
N PHE A 135 16.72 0.74 -0.12
CA PHE A 135 16.85 -0.70 -0.27
C PHE A 135 16.41 -1.44 1.00
N GLU A 136 16.92 -1.01 2.16
CA GLU A 136 16.52 -1.58 3.44
C GLU A 136 15.05 -1.29 3.75
N PHE A 137 14.54 -0.08 3.49
CA PHE A 137 13.12 0.24 3.64
C PHE A 137 12.22 -0.77 2.90
N TYR A 138 12.51 -1.08 1.64
CA TYR A 138 11.73 -2.07 0.89
C TYR A 138 11.92 -3.50 1.43
N ARG A 139 13.13 -3.88 1.86
CA ARG A 139 13.35 -5.20 2.50
C ARG A 139 12.52 -5.40 3.76
N HIS A 140 12.40 -4.36 4.60
CA HIS A 140 11.56 -4.39 5.80
C HIS A 140 10.07 -4.60 5.46
N HIS A 141 9.65 -4.26 4.23
CA HIS A 141 8.31 -4.48 3.70
C HIS A 141 8.22 -5.73 2.81
N ASN A 142 8.97 -6.79 3.12
CA ASN A 142 8.92 -8.10 2.45
C ASN A 142 9.30 -8.12 0.95
N PHE A 143 9.95 -7.07 0.45
CA PHE A 143 10.61 -7.14 -0.85
C PHE A 143 11.90 -7.96 -0.75
N LYS A 144 12.16 -8.75 -1.80
CA LYS A 144 13.35 -9.61 -1.92
C LYS A 144 14.28 -9.02 -2.96
N ALA A 145 15.57 -9.03 -2.68
CA ALA A 145 16.58 -8.64 -3.65
C ALA A 145 16.51 -9.55 -4.89
N VAL A 146 16.73 -8.96 -6.05
CA VAL A 146 16.94 -9.66 -7.31
C VAL A 146 18.38 -10.20 -7.34
N ASP A 147 18.54 -11.46 -7.72
CA ASP A 147 19.82 -12.16 -7.81
C ASP A 147 20.31 -12.09 -9.26
N GLY A 148 21.14 -11.12 -9.64
CA GLY A 148 21.53 -11.00 -11.06
C GLY A 148 22.41 -9.81 -11.45
N GLY A 149 23.05 -9.14 -10.49
CA GLY A 149 23.98 -8.04 -10.77
C GLY A 149 23.33 -6.67 -11.01
N VAL A 150 22.00 -6.56 -11.04
CA VAL A 150 21.31 -5.26 -10.98
C VAL A 150 21.28 -4.79 -9.53
N ALA A 151 22.18 -3.85 -9.21
CA ALA A 151 22.30 -3.32 -7.86
C ALA A 151 20.97 -2.71 -7.39
N ARG A 152 20.56 -3.05 -6.17
CA ARG A 152 19.41 -2.47 -5.46
C ARG A 152 18.03 -2.67 -6.10
N ARG A 153 17.87 -3.62 -7.03
CA ARG A 153 16.55 -4.03 -7.51
C ARG A 153 15.91 -5.05 -6.56
N LEU A 154 14.66 -4.82 -6.19
CA LEU A 154 13.89 -5.75 -5.35
C LEU A 154 12.53 -6.07 -5.97
N TYR A 155 11.94 -7.18 -5.53
CA TYR A 155 10.62 -7.60 -5.95
C TYR A 155 9.78 -8.20 -4.82
N MET A 156 8.46 -8.12 -4.96
CA MET A 156 7.47 -8.82 -4.15
C MET A 156 6.49 -9.53 -5.09
N LYS A 157 6.02 -10.74 -4.73
CA LYS A 157 4.93 -11.37 -5.50
C LYS A 157 3.63 -10.61 -5.25
N ILE A 158 2.83 -10.39 -6.29
CA ILE A 158 1.47 -9.84 -6.12
C ILE A 158 0.61 -10.76 -5.23
N ALA A 159 0.82 -12.08 -5.27
CA ALA A 159 0.17 -13.00 -4.34
C ALA A 159 0.55 -12.76 -2.86
N THR A 160 1.78 -12.34 -2.59
CA THR A 160 2.22 -11.94 -1.25
C THR A 160 1.58 -10.62 -0.85
N ALA A 161 1.61 -9.61 -1.72
CA ALA A 161 0.94 -8.33 -1.50
C ALA A 161 -0.55 -8.51 -1.17
N ARG A 162 -1.27 -9.32 -1.97
CA ARG A 162 -2.68 -9.66 -1.71
C ARG A 162 -2.90 -10.31 -0.34
N LYS A 163 -1.98 -11.17 0.09
CA LYS A 163 -2.06 -11.80 1.41
C LYS A 163 -1.84 -10.79 2.54
N GLU A 164 -1.02 -9.78 2.31
CA GLU A 164 -0.65 -8.77 3.31
C GLU A 164 -1.68 -7.64 3.38
N MET A 165 -2.37 -7.34 2.27
CA MET A 165 -3.43 -6.34 2.18
C MET A 165 -4.82 -6.83 2.62
N ARG A 166 -4.92 -7.93 3.37
CA ARG A 166 -6.21 -8.60 3.67
C ARG A 166 -7.17 -7.82 4.57
N ILE A 167 -6.87 -6.57 4.92
CA ILE A 167 -7.82 -5.65 5.55
C ILE A 167 -7.73 -4.32 4.82
N SER A 168 -8.76 -3.96 4.04
CA SER A 168 -8.74 -2.78 3.17
C SER A 168 -9.47 -1.58 3.77
N SER A 169 -10.51 -1.80 4.57
CA SER A 169 -11.11 -0.78 5.44
C SER A 169 -12.06 -1.42 6.45
N LEU A 170 -12.26 -0.74 7.57
CA LEU A 170 -13.30 -0.99 8.57
C LEU A 170 -14.25 0.21 8.55
N ASP A 171 -15.39 0.10 7.87
CA ASP A 171 -16.41 1.15 7.92
C ASP A 171 -17.29 0.89 9.16
N MET A 172 -17.54 1.91 10.00
CA MET A 172 -18.35 1.76 11.23
C MET A 172 -19.56 2.70 11.19
N VAL A 173 -20.76 2.12 11.28
CA VAL A 173 -22.02 2.86 11.35
C VAL A 173 -22.75 2.47 12.63
N ARG A 174 -23.08 3.47 13.46
CA ARG A 174 -23.88 3.27 14.67
C ARG A 174 -25.35 3.42 14.32
N ASP A 175 -26.13 2.39 14.59
CA ASP A 175 -27.59 2.42 14.43
C ASP A 175 -28.20 3.33 15.52
N PRO A 176 -28.98 4.36 15.15
CA PRO A 176 -29.50 5.33 16.10
C PRO A 176 -30.69 4.83 16.94
N GLU A 177 -31.39 3.76 16.52
CA GLU A 177 -32.55 3.22 17.22
C GLU A 177 -32.18 2.09 18.19
N THR A 178 -31.27 1.21 17.76
CA THR A 178 -30.84 0.02 18.51
C THR A 178 -29.53 0.23 19.27
N GLY A 179 -28.73 1.22 18.86
CA GLY A 179 -27.40 1.49 19.43
C GLY A 179 -26.32 0.49 19.01
N LEU A 180 -26.64 -0.48 18.15
CA LEU A 180 -25.69 -1.46 17.60
C LEU A 180 -24.65 -0.79 16.68
N VAL A 181 -23.49 -1.43 16.56
CA VAL A 181 -22.44 -1.01 15.64
C VAL A 181 -22.42 -2.00 14.49
N ALA A 182 -22.89 -1.55 13.32
CA ALA A 182 -22.70 -2.28 12.07
C ALA A 182 -21.34 -1.88 11.50
N THR A 183 -20.44 -2.85 11.37
CA THR A 183 -19.19 -2.62 10.67
C THR A 183 -19.05 -3.51 9.46
N THR A 184 -18.51 -2.96 8.38
CA THR A 184 -18.24 -3.70 7.16
C THR A 184 -16.74 -3.81 6.95
N ILE A 185 -16.25 -5.05 6.97
CA ILE A 185 -14.89 -5.35 6.54
C ILE A 185 -14.92 -5.42 5.02
N ARG A 186 -14.32 -4.42 4.37
CA ARG A 186 -14.16 -4.41 2.92
C ARG A 186 -12.88 -5.14 2.55
N ARG A 187 -13.01 -6.22 1.78
CA ARG A 187 -11.87 -6.96 1.24
C ARG A 187 -11.46 -6.41 -0.14
N PRO A 188 -10.22 -6.66 -0.59
CA PRO A 188 -9.73 -6.12 -1.87
C PRO A 188 -10.48 -6.66 -3.10
N ASP A 189 -11.07 -7.85 -3.00
CA ASP A 189 -11.91 -8.46 -4.05
C ASP A 189 -13.31 -7.82 -4.18
N GLY A 190 -13.55 -6.72 -3.45
CA GLY A 190 -14.83 -6.05 -3.38
C GLY A 190 -15.85 -6.76 -2.48
N SER A 191 -15.51 -7.92 -1.89
CA SER A 191 -16.40 -8.59 -0.96
C SER A 191 -16.51 -7.79 0.34
N VAL A 192 -17.73 -7.71 0.84
CA VAL A 192 -18.05 -7.06 2.10
C VAL A 192 -18.47 -8.15 3.08
N SER A 193 -17.77 -8.27 4.20
CA SER A 193 -18.25 -9.08 5.32
C SER A 193 -18.90 -8.16 6.34
N PRO A 194 -20.23 -8.22 6.50
CA PRO A 194 -20.90 -7.51 7.58
C PRO A 194 -20.52 -8.14 8.91
N LEU A 195 -20.33 -7.29 9.90
CA LEU A 195 -20.07 -7.63 11.28
C LEU A 195 -21.06 -6.81 12.12
N VAL A 196 -22.03 -7.47 12.74
CA VAL A 196 -23.00 -6.82 13.65
C VAL A 196 -22.60 -7.19 15.06
N ILE A 197 -22.18 -6.18 15.82
CA ILE A 197 -21.68 -6.33 17.17
C ILE A 197 -22.23 -5.22 18.06
N ASP A 198 -22.28 -5.47 19.36
CA ASP A 198 -22.70 -4.45 20.31
C ASP A 198 -21.55 -3.45 20.63
N PRO A 199 -21.83 -2.31 21.28
CA PRO A 199 -20.81 -1.31 21.60
C PRO A 199 -19.69 -1.79 22.53
N GLN A 200 -19.95 -2.74 23.44
CA GLN A 200 -18.93 -3.31 24.31
C GLN A 200 -18.02 -4.25 23.53
N GLU A 201 -18.59 -5.10 22.66
CA GLU A 201 -17.85 -5.95 21.73
C GLU A 201 -16.97 -5.12 20.79
N ALA A 202 -17.50 -4.02 20.23
CA ALA A 202 -16.74 -3.11 19.37
C ALA A 202 -15.55 -2.47 20.09
N LYS A 203 -15.77 -2.04 21.35
CA LYS A 203 -14.69 -1.49 22.19
C LYS A 203 -13.63 -2.55 22.50
N ALA A 204 -14.05 -3.76 22.87
CA ALA A 204 -13.14 -4.87 23.19
C ALA A 204 -12.28 -5.26 21.99
N LEU A 205 -12.85 -5.32 20.79
CA LEU A 205 -12.11 -5.58 19.55
C LEU A 205 -11.09 -4.48 19.25
N GLY A 206 -11.47 -3.21 19.41
CA GLY A 206 -10.57 -2.08 19.22
C GLY A 206 -9.39 -2.11 20.20
N GLU A 207 -9.66 -2.35 21.48
CA GLU A 207 -8.62 -2.47 22.51
C GLU A 207 -7.70 -3.68 22.28
N ALA A 208 -8.27 -4.83 21.94
CA ALA A 208 -7.49 -6.03 21.62
C ALA A 208 -6.58 -5.81 20.41
N PHE A 209 -7.10 -5.18 19.36
CA PHE A 209 -6.32 -4.84 18.18
C PHE A 209 -5.17 -3.89 18.50
N LEU A 210 -5.44 -2.80 19.22
CA LEU A 210 -4.43 -1.82 19.61
C LEU A 210 -3.35 -2.44 20.51
N ASN A 211 -3.74 -3.26 21.49
CA ASN A 211 -2.80 -3.95 22.37
C ASN A 211 -1.90 -4.91 21.59
N ARG A 212 -2.46 -5.62 20.60
CA ARG A 212 -1.69 -6.56 19.78
C ARG A 212 -0.75 -5.84 18.81
N ALA A 213 -1.19 -4.73 18.24
CA ALA A 213 -0.34 -3.86 17.42
C ALA A 213 0.81 -3.28 18.24
N ALA A 214 0.57 -2.87 19.49
CA ALA A 214 1.60 -2.33 20.39
C ALA A 214 2.63 -3.38 20.84
N GLN A 215 2.24 -4.65 20.93
CA GLN A 215 3.09 -5.77 21.36
C GLN A 215 3.70 -6.56 20.18
N ALA A 216 3.30 -6.25 18.95
CA ALA A 216 3.78 -6.92 17.76
C ALA A 216 5.27 -6.63 17.55
N VAL A 217 6.10 -7.68 17.51
CA VAL A 217 7.47 -7.56 17.02
C VAL A 217 7.48 -7.19 15.54
N PRO A 218 8.51 -6.48 15.05
CA PRO A 218 8.61 -6.15 13.63
C PRO A 218 8.43 -7.39 12.73
N GLY A 219 7.46 -7.33 11.82
CA GLY A 219 7.09 -8.45 10.94
C GLY A 219 6.07 -9.45 11.51
N ALA A 220 5.60 -9.28 12.75
CA ALA A 220 4.49 -10.07 13.28
C ALA A 220 3.19 -9.71 12.54
N ARG A 221 2.43 -10.75 12.17
CA ARG A 221 1.09 -10.57 11.60
C ARG A 221 0.06 -10.53 12.72
N VAL A 222 -0.75 -9.48 12.72
CA VAL A 222 -1.94 -9.36 13.56
C VAL A 222 -3.14 -9.63 12.67
N SER A 223 -3.72 -10.82 12.77
CA SER A 223 -4.92 -11.21 12.02
C SER A 223 -6.15 -10.67 12.73
N PHE A 224 -6.96 -9.88 12.02
CA PHE A 224 -8.21 -9.35 12.55
C PHE A 224 -9.27 -10.45 12.71
N ASP A 225 -9.26 -11.46 11.83
CA ASP A 225 -10.13 -12.64 11.96
C ASP A 225 -9.82 -13.43 13.25
N ASP A 226 -8.54 -13.55 13.60
CA ASP A 226 -8.12 -14.28 14.81
C ASP A 226 -8.54 -13.50 16.06
N ILE A 227 -8.42 -12.17 16.03
CA ILE A 227 -8.85 -11.29 17.12
C ILE A 227 -10.37 -11.36 17.30
N ILE A 228 -11.15 -11.38 16.20
CA ILE A 228 -12.61 -11.50 16.28
C ILE A 228 -13.01 -12.79 17.00
N LEU A 229 -12.45 -13.93 16.58
CA LEU A 229 -12.76 -15.23 17.19
C LEU A 229 -12.29 -15.31 18.64
N GLU A 230 -11.13 -14.74 18.96
CA GLU A 230 -10.56 -14.72 20.31
C GLU A 230 -11.39 -13.85 21.28
N VAL A 231 -11.76 -12.64 20.85
CA VAL A 231 -12.43 -11.65 21.70
C VAL A 231 -13.90 -11.95 21.86
N LEU A 232 -14.57 -12.39 20.80
CA LEU A 232 -16.03 -12.61 20.82
C LEU A 232 -16.41 -14.06 21.10
N GLY A 233 -15.48 -15.01 20.95
CA GLY A 233 -15.75 -16.44 21.13
C GLY A 233 -16.71 -17.06 20.11
N ARG A 234 -17.12 -16.28 19.08
CA ARG A 234 -18.05 -16.66 18.00
C ARG A 234 -17.64 -15.97 16.70
N ASP A 235 -18.16 -16.46 15.57
CA ASP A 235 -18.05 -15.76 14.29
C ASP A 235 -19.35 -14.98 14.00
N PRO A 236 -19.40 -13.68 14.35
CA PRO A 236 -20.58 -12.83 14.15
C PRO A 236 -20.96 -12.59 12.67
N ARG A 237 -20.23 -13.16 11.71
CA ARG A 237 -20.58 -13.16 10.29
C ARG A 237 -21.59 -14.25 9.92
N HIS A 238 -21.83 -15.20 10.83
CA HIS A 238 -22.66 -16.39 10.62
C HIS A 238 -23.80 -16.55 11.64
N ASP A 239 -23.97 -15.56 12.53
CA ASP A 239 -25.01 -15.52 13.57
C ASP A 239 -26.29 -14.81 13.11
#